data_AF-A0A1I4SYC8-F1
#
_entry.id   AF-A0A1I4SYC8-F1
#
_cell.length_a   1.000
_cell.length_b   1.000
_cell.length_c   1.000
_cell.angle_alpha   90.00
_cell.angle_beta   90.00
_cell.angle_gamma   90.00
#
_symmetry.space_group_name_H-M   'P 1'
#
loop_
_entity.id
_entity.type
_entity.pdbx_description
1 polymer ?
#
loop_
_entity_poly.entity_id
_entity_poly.type
_entity_poly.pdbx_seq_one_letter_code
_entity_poly.pdbx_strand_id
1 'polypeptide(L)' 'MENMEESLAVLEELIEFLETQPVFDKLADGGCGYVDPHRSDVFEDILKRARESLEELKKLVVK' A
#
# COMPACT_ATOMS: atom_id res chain seq x y z
N MET A 1 3.67 24.88 -0.86
CA MET A 1 2.50 24.07 -0.47
C MET A 1 2.08 23.17 -1.63
N GLU A 2 2.06 23.67 -2.87
CA GLU A 2 1.93 22.86 -4.11
C GLU A 2 2.75 21.56 -4.11
N ASN A 3 4.07 21.63 -3.89
CA ASN A 3 4.92 20.42 -3.88
C ASN A 3 4.56 19.40 -2.78
N MET A 4 3.94 19.84 -1.68
CA MET A 4 3.55 18.94 -0.59
C MET A 4 2.23 18.24 -0.89
N GLU A 5 1.25 18.96 -1.43
CA GLU A 5 -0.01 18.37 -1.89
C GLU A 5 0.23 17.35 -3.01
N GLU A 6 1.07 17.70 -3.98
CA GLU A 6 1.50 16.78 -5.05
C GLU A 6 2.21 15.55 -4.47
N SER A 7 3.12 15.73 -3.51
CA SER A 7 3.79 14.60 -2.85
C SER A 7 2.81 13.68 -2.12
N LEU A 8 1.80 14.24 -1.44
CA LEU A 8 0.77 13.44 -0.76
C LEU A 8 -0.10 12.68 -1.75
N ALA A 9 -0.45 13.29 -2.88
CA ALA A 9 -1.21 12.63 -3.95
C ALA A 9 -0.43 11.46 -4.56
N VAL A 10 0.85 11.64 -4.88
CA VAL A 10 1.71 10.57 -5.42
C VAL A 10 1.86 9.42 -4.42
N LEU A 11 1.97 9.73 -3.12
CA LEU A 11 2.02 8.70 -2.07
C LEU A 11 0.69 7.94 -1.96
N GLU A 12 -0.45 8.62 -2.09
CA GLU A 12 -1.77 7.97 -2.11
C GLU A 12 -1.89 7.00 -3.27
N GLU A 13 -1.58 7.46 -4.49
CA GLU A 13 -1.59 6.64 -5.70
C GLU A 13 -0.69 5.40 -5.56
N LEU A 14 0.49 5.56 -4.94
CA LEU A 14 1.39 4.45 -4.68
C LEU A 14 0.77 3.43 -3.73
N ILE A 15 0.21 3.85 -2.59
CA ILE A 15 -0.36 2.90 -1.62
C ILE A 15 -1.59 2.20 -2.22
N GLU A 16 -2.43 2.91 -2.99
CA GLU A 16 -3.55 2.30 -3.74
C GLU A 16 -3.09 1.26 -4.77
N PHE A 17 -2.03 1.57 -5.52
CA PHE A 17 -1.43 0.59 -6.43
C PHE A 17 -0.95 -0.64 -5.67
N LEU A 18 -0.24 -0.45 -4.56
CA LEU A 18 0.26 -1.57 -3.76
C LEU A 18 -0.85 -2.39 -3.12
N GLU A 19 -1.98 -1.80 -2.76
CA GLU A 19 -3.13 -2.52 -2.21
C GLU A 19 -3.88 -3.34 -3.27
N THR A 20 -3.98 -2.83 -4.50
CA THR A 20 -4.78 -3.47 -5.56
C THR A 20 -4.02 -4.47 -6.41
N GLN A 21 -2.68 -4.39 -6.44
CA GLN A 21 -1.87 -5.17 -7.36
C GLN A 21 -1.22 -6.40 -6.74
N PRO A 22 -1.28 -7.59 -7.36
CA PRO A 22 -0.66 -8.82 -6.87
C PRO A 22 0.89 -8.84 -6.96
N VAL A 23 1.53 -7.68 -7.11
CA VAL A 23 2.96 -7.54 -7.49
C VAL A 23 3.91 -8.00 -6.38
N PHE A 24 3.43 -8.11 -5.14
CA PHE A 24 4.23 -8.51 -3.96
C PHE A 24 3.76 -9.81 -3.32
N ASP A 25 3.01 -10.61 -4.08
CA ASP A 25 2.50 -11.89 -3.59
C ASP A 25 3.63 -12.90 -3.48
N LYS A 26 3.66 -13.65 -2.37
CA LYS A 26 4.46 -14.86 -2.31
C LYS A 26 3.75 -15.92 -3.15
N LEU A 27 4.46 -16.51 -4.09
CA LEU A 27 4.02 -17.77 -4.70
C LEU A 27 4.11 -18.85 -3.61
N ALA A 28 2.99 -19.16 -2.97
CA ALA A 28 2.88 -20.38 -2.19
C ALA A 28 2.53 -21.54 -3.15
N ASP A 29 3.26 -22.65 -3.06
CA ASP A 29 2.91 -23.90 -3.74
C ASP A 29 1.57 -24.42 -3.18
N GLY A 30 0.45 -23.95 -3.73
CA GLY A 30 -0.81 -24.64 -3.60
C GLY A 30 -0.73 -25.88 -4.49
N GLY A 31 -0.81 -27.07 -3.87
CA GLY A 31 -0.66 -28.34 -4.59
C GLY A 31 -1.51 -28.43 -5.88
N CYS A 32 -1.11 -29.32 -6.79
CA CYS A 32 -1.77 -29.62 -8.07
C CYS A 32 -2.49 -28.43 -8.76
N GLY A 33 -1.77 -27.32 -8.96
CA GLY A 33 -2.08 -26.37 -10.04
C GLY A 33 -2.73 -25.05 -9.66
N TYR A 34 -2.88 -24.73 -8.38
CA TYR A 34 -3.36 -23.41 -7.94
C TYR A 34 -2.29 -22.68 -7.15
N VAL A 35 -1.79 -21.58 -7.69
CA VAL A 35 -1.02 -20.60 -6.91
C VAL A 35 -2.03 -19.75 -6.15
N ASP A 36 -1.93 -19.72 -4.82
CA ASP A 36 -2.65 -18.72 -4.03
C ASP A 36 -1.78 -17.46 -3.90
N PRO A 37 -2.15 -16.34 -4.55
CA PRO A 37 -1.49 -15.07 -4.33
C PRO A 37 -1.76 -14.59 -2.90
N HIS A 38 -0.82 -14.83 -1.99
CA HIS A 38 -0.88 -14.32 -0.63
C HIS A 38 0.29 -13.38 -0.34
N ARG A 39 -0.02 -12.13 -0.02
CA ARG A 39 0.94 -11.17 0.52
C ARG A 39 1.30 -11.58 1.94
N SER A 40 2.57 -11.41 2.32
CA SER A 40 2.96 -11.71 3.70
C SER A 40 2.30 -10.75 4.69
N ASP A 41 1.94 -11.23 5.87
CA ASP A 41 1.41 -10.41 6.98
C ASP A 41 2.25 -9.15 7.25
N VAL A 42 3.58 -9.27 7.18
CA VAL A 42 4.50 -8.13 7.37
C VAL A 42 4.29 -7.02 6.34
N PHE A 43 3.97 -7.38 5.10
CA PHE A 43 3.71 -6.43 4.02
C PHE A 43 2.36 -5.74 4.23
N GLU A 44 1.32 -6.50 4.58
CA GLU A 44 0.01 -5.95 4.94
C GLU A 44 0.09 -4.97 6.13
N ASP A 45 0.85 -5.33 7.16
CA ASP A 45 1.09 -4.46 8.33
C ASP A 45 1.85 -3.18 7.98
N ILE A 46 2.76 -3.22 6.99
CA ILE A 46 3.45 -2.03 6.49
C ILE A 46 2.48 -1.16 5.69
N LEU A 47 1.68 -1.73 4.78
CA LEU A 47 0.71 -0.98 3.99
C LEU A 47 -0.31 -0.27 4.86
N LYS A 48 -0.86 -0.98 5.86
CA LYS A 48 -1.80 -0.39 6.81
C LYS A 48 -1.20 0.81 7.54
N ARG A 49 0.02 0.70 8.07
CA ARG A 49 0.69 1.80 8.77
C ARG A 49 1.02 2.97 7.83
N ALA A 50 1.37 2.68 6.58
CA ALA A 50 1.62 3.71 5.58
C ALA A 50 0.34 4.52 5.29
N ARG A 51 -0.80 3.84 5.12
CA ARG A 51 -2.13 4.44 4.93
C ARG A 51 -2.49 5.36 6.10
N GLU A 52 -2.38 4.84 7.33
CA GLU A 52 -2.66 5.61 8.55
C GLU A 52 -1.79 6.87 8.65
N SER A 53 -0.48 6.74 8.38
CA SER A 53 0.46 7.86 8.43
C SER A 53 0.17 8.93 7.37
N LEU A 54 -0.23 8.52 6.16
CA LEU A 54 -0.59 9.45 5.09
C LEU A 54 -1.82 10.28 5.47
N GLU A 55 -2.84 9.65 6.04
CA GLU A 55 -4.06 10.33 6.49
C GLU A 55 -3.79 11.31 7.65
N GLU A 56 -2.85 10.99 8.55
CA GLU A 56 -2.40 11.94 9.57
C GLU A 56 -1.68 13.14 8.95
N LEU A 57 -0.79 12.90 7.97
CA LEU A 57 -0.07 13.98 7.28
C LEU A 57 -1.02 14.90 6.51
N LYS A 58 -2.00 14.36 5.80
CA LYS A 58 -3.03 15.16 5.09
C LYS A 58 -3.77 16.10 6.05
N LYS A 59 -4.16 15.63 7.24
CA LYS A 59 -4.84 16.46 8.27
C LYS A 59 -3.96 17.61 8.78
N LEU A 60 -2.63 17.45 8.76
CA LEU A 60 -1.69 18.49 9.18
C LEU A 60 -1.44 19.53 8.08
N VAL A 61 -1.54 19.13 6.82
CA VAL A 61 -1.30 20.01 5.65
C VAL A 61 -2.56 20.78 5.24
N VAL A 62 -3.74 20.16 5.32
CA VAL A 62 -5.04 20.78 4.96
C VAL A 62 -5.61 21.63 6.13
N LYS A 63 -4.75 22.17 6.99
CA LYS A 63 -5.13 22.92 8.19
C LYS A 63 -5.36 24.41 7.92
#